data_AF-A0A8T7HMM4-F1
#
_entry.id   AF-A0A8T7HMM4-F1
#
_cell.length_a   1.000
_cell.length_b   1.000
_cell.length_c   1.000
_cell.angle_alpha   90.00
_cell.angle_beta   90.00
_cell.angle_gamma   90.00
#
_symmetry.space_group_name_H-M   'P 1'
#
loop_
_entity.id
_entity.type
_entity.pdbx_description
1 polymer ?
#
loop_
_entity_poly.entity_id
_entity_poly.type
_entity_poly.pdbx_seq_one_letter_code
_entity_poly.pdbx_strand_id
1 'polypeptide(L)'
;MKKIMSIFVLGMLLLTLASFAVAEEDPSETTDAEIEQEIETMSTPPGAEYRLDQLELSLENQIEHAKDILSEINVSDEAMEELEGYVVKMELLLERVQAMVPTGTPEEMAAEFVAAKKEAITLSQDFRKSLYNATTKVKIDAIKERIQEIRELRKAEIESRLEDMKDTMYMRRISSLLEALGLEDQDIMEKVKNGEMTKEEAKEIIKKAISELTPEQKEELKSEVKEMNEQVREDMAAKRSEFKASMQEKREEIKSLFQARFAERRAAFEARMSERKNNMQERLSEFQDRMKERLDKAGQRRSNKTDRTN
;
A
#
# COMPACT_ATOMS: atom_id res chain seq x y z
N MET A 1 -11.84 14.05 -21.27
CA MET A 1 -10.70 13.80 -20.35
C MET A 1 -11.12 13.31 -18.95
N LYS A 2 -12.33 13.60 -18.44
CA LYS A 2 -12.83 13.14 -17.12
C LYS A 2 -12.87 11.63 -16.87
N LYS A 3 -12.92 10.78 -17.91
CA LYS A 3 -12.95 9.31 -17.75
C LYS A 3 -11.57 8.70 -17.48
N ILE A 4 -10.48 9.36 -17.87
CA ILE A 4 -9.13 8.78 -17.80
C ILE A 4 -8.57 8.82 -16.36
N MET A 5 -8.82 9.89 -15.59
CA MET A 5 -8.38 9.97 -14.18
C MET A 5 -9.05 8.92 -13.28
N SER A 6 -10.34 8.66 -13.48
CA SER A 6 -11.04 7.62 -12.73
C SER A 6 -10.56 6.22 -13.14
N ILE A 7 -10.19 6.01 -14.41
CA ILE A 7 -9.69 4.71 -14.91
C ILE A 7 -8.31 4.35 -14.35
N PHE A 8 -7.44 5.30 -14.00
CA PHE A 8 -6.09 5.00 -13.49
C PHE A 8 -6.04 4.70 -11.99
N VAL A 9 -6.82 5.41 -11.16
CA VAL A 9 -6.94 5.09 -9.71
C VAL A 9 -7.78 3.85 -9.51
N LEU A 10 -8.88 3.72 -10.27
CA LEU A 10 -9.60 2.45 -10.39
C LEU A 10 -8.71 1.40 -11.03
N GLY A 11 -7.71 1.75 -11.85
CA GLY A 11 -6.70 0.87 -12.45
C GLY A 11 -5.69 0.33 -11.44
N MET A 12 -5.30 1.14 -10.44
CA MET A 12 -4.46 0.69 -9.31
C MET A 12 -5.27 -0.17 -8.33
N LEU A 13 -6.54 0.19 -8.08
CA LEU A 13 -7.50 -0.67 -7.37
C LEU A 13 -7.79 -1.95 -8.17
N LEU A 14 -7.89 -1.86 -9.49
CA LEU A 14 -8.07 -3.00 -10.40
C LEU A 14 -6.75 -3.77 -10.59
N LEU A 15 -5.58 -3.22 -10.33
CA LEU A 15 -4.33 -3.98 -10.23
C LEU A 15 -4.31 -4.82 -8.95
N THR A 16 -5.02 -4.37 -7.90
CA THR A 16 -5.34 -5.23 -6.75
C THR A 16 -6.48 -6.23 -7.07
N LEU A 17 -7.47 -5.87 -7.89
CA LEU A 17 -8.68 -6.70 -8.14
C LEU A 17 -8.66 -7.62 -9.39
N ALA A 18 -7.92 -7.30 -10.45
CA ALA A 18 -7.97 -7.94 -11.78
C ALA A 18 -6.66 -8.64 -12.20
N SER A 19 -5.51 -8.35 -11.60
CA SER A 19 -4.22 -8.81 -12.15
C SER A 19 -3.64 -10.02 -11.40
N PHE A 20 -4.29 -11.17 -11.59
CA PHE A 20 -3.63 -12.48 -11.47
C PHE A 20 -3.43 -13.18 -12.84
N ALA A 21 -3.86 -12.52 -13.92
CA ALA A 21 -3.28 -12.71 -15.24
C ALA A 21 -2.04 -11.81 -15.32
N VAL A 22 -0.88 -12.42 -15.55
CA VAL A 22 0.40 -11.74 -15.77
C VAL A 22 0.24 -10.79 -16.97
N ALA A 23 0.02 -9.51 -16.69
CA ALA A 23 0.41 -8.44 -17.60
C ALA A 23 1.67 -7.83 -16.96
N GLU A 24 2.82 -8.09 -17.58
CA GLU A 24 4.07 -7.40 -17.31
C GLU A 24 3.91 -5.94 -17.76
N GLU A 25 3.27 -5.11 -16.94
CA GLU A 25 3.54 -3.67 -17.01
C GLU A 25 4.86 -3.44 -16.29
N ASP A 26 5.88 -3.04 -17.06
CA ASP A 26 7.18 -2.67 -16.51
C ASP A 26 6.99 -1.40 -15.65
N PRO A 27 7.20 -1.47 -14.33
CA PRO A 27 7.10 -0.30 -13.46
C PRO A 27 8.15 0.80 -13.79
N SER A 28 9.07 0.53 -14.73
CA SER A 28 10.07 1.49 -15.20
C SER A 28 9.54 2.56 -16.17
N GLU A 29 8.50 2.28 -16.96
CA GLU A 29 7.95 3.23 -17.94
C GLU A 29 6.94 4.19 -17.29
N THR A 30 7.43 5.24 -16.63
CA THR A 30 6.61 6.44 -16.42
C THR A 30 6.68 7.27 -17.66
N THR A 31 5.54 7.48 -18.29
CA THR A 31 5.46 8.41 -19.43
C THR A 31 5.59 9.84 -18.92
N ASP A 32 6.27 10.71 -19.68
CA ASP A 32 6.32 12.15 -19.37
C ASP A 32 4.90 12.73 -19.19
N ALA A 33 3.91 12.18 -19.92
CA ALA A 33 2.50 12.53 -19.79
C ALA A 33 1.89 12.20 -18.42
N GLU A 34 2.33 11.14 -17.74
CA GLU A 34 1.87 10.81 -16.39
C GLU A 34 2.41 11.83 -15.38
N ILE A 35 3.69 12.22 -15.52
CA ILE A 35 4.30 13.24 -14.66
C ILE A 35 3.62 14.59 -14.88
N GLU A 36 3.39 15.00 -16.12
CA GLU A 36 2.68 16.25 -16.45
C GLU A 36 1.28 16.31 -15.83
N GLN A 37 0.56 15.19 -15.85
CA GLN A 37 -0.77 15.11 -15.25
C GLN A 37 -0.72 15.23 -13.71
N GLU A 38 0.27 14.63 -13.06
CA GLU A 38 0.46 14.78 -11.62
C GLU A 38 0.91 16.19 -11.25
N ILE A 39 1.77 16.82 -12.06
CA ILE A 39 2.12 18.24 -11.92
C ILE A 39 0.87 19.12 -11.98
N GLU A 40 0.01 18.92 -12.97
CA GLU A 40 -1.23 19.71 -13.09
C GLU A 40 -2.12 19.55 -11.86
N THR A 41 -2.28 18.33 -11.36
CA THR A 41 -3.16 18.05 -10.22
C THR A 41 -2.57 18.61 -8.92
N MET A 42 -1.29 18.38 -8.68
CA MET A 42 -0.58 18.80 -7.47
C MET A 42 -0.16 20.26 -7.50
N SER A 43 -0.41 20.98 -8.61
CA SER A 43 -0.18 22.42 -8.73
C SER A 43 -0.96 23.25 -7.70
N THR A 44 -2.11 22.73 -7.24
CA THR A 44 -2.92 23.36 -6.20
C THR A 44 -2.84 22.59 -4.88
N PRO A 45 -2.82 23.27 -3.73
CA PRO A 45 -2.72 22.61 -2.43
C PRO A 45 -3.81 21.55 -2.18
N PRO A 46 -5.11 21.82 -2.43
CA PRO A 46 -6.15 20.78 -2.31
C PRO A 46 -5.96 19.60 -3.26
N GLY A 47 -5.36 19.84 -4.43
CA GLY A 47 -5.06 18.78 -5.40
C GLY A 47 -3.87 17.91 -4.98
N ALA A 48 -2.84 18.51 -4.38
CA ALA A 48 -1.71 17.79 -3.81
C ALA A 48 -2.14 16.91 -2.62
N GLU A 49 -2.92 17.47 -1.69
CA GLU A 49 -3.52 16.75 -0.56
C GLU A 49 -4.35 15.55 -1.05
N TYR A 50 -5.26 15.80 -2.00
CA TYR A 50 -6.05 14.73 -2.61
C TYR A 50 -5.18 13.61 -3.20
N ARG A 51 -4.10 13.93 -3.92
CA ARG A 51 -3.21 12.90 -4.48
C ARG A 51 -2.49 12.11 -3.41
N LEU A 52 -1.93 12.77 -2.39
CA LEU A 52 -1.26 12.09 -1.29
C LEU A 52 -2.23 11.15 -0.57
N ASP A 53 -3.41 11.65 -0.19
CA ASP A 53 -4.44 10.86 0.48
C ASP A 53 -4.89 9.66 -0.38
N GLN A 54 -4.94 9.80 -1.71
CA GLN A 54 -5.24 8.69 -2.62
C GLN A 54 -4.18 7.58 -2.54
N LEU A 55 -2.91 7.95 -2.48
CA LEU A 55 -1.81 7.00 -2.36
C LEU A 55 -1.79 6.36 -0.97
N GLU A 56 -2.07 7.12 0.08
CA GLU A 56 -2.24 6.61 1.45
C GLU A 56 -3.32 5.53 1.50
N LEU A 57 -4.51 5.83 0.98
CA LEU A 57 -5.63 4.88 0.95
C LEU A 57 -5.32 3.61 0.13
N SER A 58 -4.59 3.77 -0.99
CA SER A 58 -4.14 2.65 -1.81
C SER A 58 -3.17 1.74 -1.04
N LEU A 59 -2.20 2.33 -0.32
CA LEU A 59 -1.24 1.62 0.50
C LEU A 59 -1.89 0.92 1.70
N GLU A 60 -2.79 1.59 2.42
CA GLU A 60 -3.57 1.00 3.51
C GLU A 60 -4.28 -0.27 3.05
N ASN A 61 -4.97 -0.20 1.90
CA ASN A 61 -5.67 -1.35 1.35
C ASN A 61 -4.72 -2.49 0.92
N GLN A 62 -3.57 -2.16 0.31
CA GLN A 62 -2.56 -3.16 -0.06
C GLN A 62 -1.99 -3.89 1.17
N ILE A 63 -1.69 -3.13 2.23
CA ILE A 63 -1.17 -3.66 3.50
C ILE A 63 -2.20 -4.60 4.13
N GLU A 64 -3.45 -4.16 4.27
CA GLU A 64 -4.51 -4.97 4.87
C GLU A 64 -4.81 -6.22 4.03
N HIS A 65 -4.80 -6.10 2.70
CA HIS A 65 -4.96 -7.26 1.82
C HIS A 65 -3.81 -8.26 1.98
N ALA A 66 -2.57 -7.79 2.07
CA ALA A 66 -1.42 -8.65 2.31
C ALA A 66 -1.50 -9.34 3.68
N LYS A 67 -1.95 -8.64 4.73
CA LYS A 67 -2.19 -9.20 6.07
C LYS A 67 -3.26 -10.30 6.05
N ASP A 68 -4.37 -10.09 5.34
CA ASP A 68 -5.40 -11.13 5.20
C ASP A 68 -4.83 -12.40 4.55
N ILE A 69 -4.04 -12.25 3.48
CA ILE A 69 -3.37 -13.39 2.83
C ILE A 69 -2.44 -14.10 3.81
N LEU A 70 -1.63 -13.34 4.57
CA LEU A 70 -0.68 -13.90 5.53
C LEU A 70 -1.37 -14.64 6.68
N SER A 71 -2.56 -14.20 7.08
CA SER A 71 -3.35 -14.89 8.12
C SER A 71 -3.87 -16.26 7.69
N GLU A 72 -4.00 -16.48 6.38
CA GLU A 72 -4.63 -17.65 5.78
C GLU A 72 -3.63 -18.62 5.14
N ILE A 73 -2.40 -18.18 4.89
CA ILE A 73 -1.39 -18.95 4.17
C ILE A 73 -0.59 -19.87 5.08
N ASN A 74 -0.30 -21.07 4.58
CA ASN A 74 0.58 -22.04 5.23
C ASN A 74 1.80 -22.32 4.34
N VAL A 75 2.92 -21.66 4.67
CA VAL A 75 4.23 -21.72 3.97
C VAL A 75 5.34 -22.02 4.98
N SER A 76 6.59 -22.16 4.52
CA SER A 76 7.73 -22.30 5.44
C SER A 76 7.94 -21.01 6.25
N ASP A 77 8.60 -21.14 7.39
CA ASP A 77 8.86 -20.00 8.28
C ASP A 77 9.72 -18.94 7.56
N GLU A 78 10.70 -19.36 6.74
CA GLU A 78 11.53 -18.43 5.95
C GLU A 78 10.73 -17.67 4.89
N ALA A 79 9.77 -18.33 4.24
CA ALA A 79 8.92 -17.69 3.24
C ALA A 79 7.91 -16.74 3.88
N MET A 80 7.37 -17.11 5.05
CA MET A 80 6.53 -16.22 5.84
C MET A 80 7.29 -14.96 6.29
N GLU A 81 8.54 -15.13 6.73
CA GLU A 81 9.44 -14.04 7.12
C GLU A 81 9.66 -13.04 5.97
N GLU A 82 9.94 -13.55 4.76
CA GLU A 82 10.11 -12.73 3.57
C GLU A 82 8.83 -11.94 3.22
N LEU A 83 7.67 -12.59 3.25
CA LEU A 83 6.37 -11.97 2.96
C LEU A 83 6.01 -10.89 3.98
N GLU A 84 6.19 -11.15 5.28
CA GLU A 84 5.99 -10.15 6.34
C GLU A 84 6.97 -8.96 6.17
N GLY A 85 8.19 -9.22 5.71
CA GLY A 85 9.17 -8.18 5.40
C GLY A 85 8.70 -7.19 4.33
N TYR A 86 7.95 -7.65 3.32
CA TYR A 86 7.34 -6.74 2.33
C TYR A 86 6.20 -5.91 2.92
N VAL A 87 5.37 -6.49 3.80
CA VAL A 87 4.31 -5.75 4.49
C VAL A 87 4.89 -4.61 5.31
N VAL A 88 5.97 -4.85 6.04
CA VAL A 88 6.65 -3.79 6.81
C VAL A 88 7.24 -2.71 5.91
N LYS A 89 7.82 -3.08 4.77
CA LYS A 89 8.29 -2.07 3.80
C LYS A 89 7.13 -1.21 3.27
N MET A 90 5.96 -1.80 3.03
CA MET A 90 4.75 -1.06 2.64
C MET A 90 4.25 -0.15 3.77
N GLU A 91 4.26 -0.60 5.02
CA GLU A 91 3.91 0.22 6.19
C GLU A 91 4.86 1.41 6.35
N LEU A 92 6.17 1.20 6.22
CA LEU A 92 7.17 2.28 6.23
C LEU A 92 7.00 3.27 5.06
N LEU A 93 6.58 2.77 3.90
CA LEU A 93 6.25 3.63 2.76
C LEU A 93 4.99 4.45 3.02
N LEU A 94 3.95 3.85 3.60
CA LEU A 94 2.74 4.55 4.03
C LEU A 94 3.07 5.68 5.00
N GLU A 95 3.88 5.41 6.02
CA GLU A 95 4.36 6.45 6.95
C GLU A 95 5.09 7.58 6.22
N ARG A 96 5.94 7.24 5.25
CA ARG A 96 6.66 8.23 4.45
C ARG A 96 5.69 9.11 3.67
N VAL A 97 4.67 8.53 3.04
CA VAL A 97 3.64 9.27 2.28
C VAL A 97 2.82 10.15 3.22
N GLN A 98 2.39 9.65 4.38
CA GLN A 98 1.66 10.46 5.37
C GLN A 98 2.51 11.63 5.90
N ALA A 99 3.83 11.45 5.97
CA ALA A 99 4.78 12.49 6.34
C ALA A 99 5.19 13.42 5.17
N MET A 100 4.75 13.15 3.93
CA MET A 100 5.03 14.05 2.80
C MET A 100 4.29 15.35 3.01
N VAL A 101 5.06 16.41 3.10
CA VAL A 101 4.52 17.76 3.17
C VAL A 101 4.49 18.30 1.75
N PRO A 102 3.39 18.88 1.28
CA PRO A 102 3.33 19.56 -0.02
C PRO A 102 4.05 20.93 0.02
N THR A 103 5.31 20.93 0.46
CA THR A 103 6.23 22.07 0.45
C THR A 103 7.23 21.85 -0.67
N GLY A 104 7.23 22.74 -1.66
CA GLY A 104 8.07 22.61 -2.85
C GLY A 104 7.35 23.07 -4.10
N THR A 105 8.01 22.96 -5.25
CA THR A 105 7.33 23.23 -6.52
C THR A 105 6.37 22.07 -6.86
N PRO A 106 5.32 22.31 -7.67
CA PRO A 106 4.45 21.24 -8.16
C PRO A 106 5.21 20.07 -8.79
N GLU A 107 6.32 20.35 -9.47
CA GLU A 107 7.21 19.38 -10.08
C GLU A 107 7.92 18.50 -9.06
N GLU A 108 8.46 19.10 -8.00
CA GLU A 108 9.10 18.36 -6.90
C GLU A 108 8.11 17.44 -6.19
N MET A 109 6.91 17.95 -5.90
CA MET A 109 5.85 17.18 -5.26
C MET A 109 5.36 16.02 -6.15
N ALA A 110 5.15 16.29 -7.44
CA ALA A 110 4.75 15.26 -8.40
C ALA A 110 5.84 14.18 -8.55
N ALA A 111 7.11 14.58 -8.58
CA ALA A 111 8.22 13.64 -8.65
C ALA A 111 8.31 12.74 -7.40
N GLU A 112 8.17 13.31 -6.21
CA GLU A 112 8.17 12.55 -4.94
C GLU A 112 6.97 11.60 -4.87
N PHE A 113 5.78 12.07 -5.25
CA PHE A 113 4.57 11.27 -5.35
C PHE A 113 4.74 10.09 -6.31
N VAL A 114 5.23 10.34 -7.53
CA VAL A 114 5.46 9.29 -8.55
C VAL A 114 6.50 8.28 -8.05
N ALA A 115 7.57 8.73 -7.40
CA ALA A 115 8.58 7.85 -6.82
C ALA A 115 7.98 6.92 -5.75
N ALA A 116 7.17 7.46 -4.85
CA ALA A 116 6.50 6.67 -3.82
C ALA A 116 5.47 5.70 -4.41
N LYS A 117 4.72 6.14 -5.43
CA LYS A 117 3.81 5.28 -6.20
C LYS A 117 4.54 4.10 -6.84
N LYS A 118 5.69 4.34 -7.48
CA LYS A 118 6.52 3.26 -8.05
C LYS A 118 6.97 2.27 -7.00
N GLU A 119 7.46 2.76 -5.87
CA GLU A 119 7.92 1.91 -4.78
C GLU A 119 6.77 1.03 -4.25
N ALA A 120 5.57 1.57 -4.11
CA ALA A 120 4.38 0.81 -3.72
C ALA A 120 4.06 -0.31 -4.72
N ILE A 121 4.14 -0.01 -6.02
CA ILE A 121 3.94 -0.99 -7.11
C ILE A 121 4.99 -2.10 -7.02
N THR A 122 6.27 -1.74 -6.89
CA THR A 122 7.37 -2.69 -6.79
C THR A 122 7.21 -3.60 -5.57
N LEU A 123 6.93 -3.04 -4.38
CA LEU A 123 6.71 -3.82 -3.17
C LEU A 123 5.53 -4.80 -3.31
N SER A 124 4.42 -4.34 -3.89
CA SER A 124 3.26 -5.19 -4.17
C SER A 124 3.55 -6.29 -5.21
N GLN A 125 4.36 -6.00 -6.22
CA GLN A 125 4.80 -7.00 -7.21
C GLN A 125 5.72 -8.04 -6.58
N ASP A 126 6.68 -7.60 -5.77
CA ASP A 126 7.65 -8.48 -5.11
C ASP A 126 6.97 -9.38 -4.08
N PHE A 127 6.07 -8.83 -3.25
CA PHE A 127 5.24 -9.64 -2.34
C PHE A 127 4.50 -10.75 -3.10
N ARG A 128 3.87 -10.41 -4.24
CA ARG A 128 3.17 -11.41 -5.06
C ARG A 128 4.11 -12.46 -5.64
N LYS A 129 5.28 -12.07 -6.16
CA LYS A 129 6.27 -13.00 -6.71
C LYS A 129 6.75 -13.97 -5.62
N SER A 130 7.11 -13.47 -4.44
CA SER A 130 7.52 -14.31 -3.32
C SER A 130 6.40 -15.22 -2.84
N LEU A 131 5.14 -14.73 -2.84
CA LEU A 131 3.97 -15.55 -2.53
C LEU A 131 3.82 -16.72 -3.50
N TYR A 132 3.97 -16.46 -4.80
CA TYR A 132 3.92 -17.48 -5.84
C TYR A 132 5.05 -18.51 -5.78
N ASN A 133 6.22 -18.10 -5.30
CA ASN A 133 7.34 -19.00 -5.09
C ASN A 133 7.15 -19.86 -3.83
N ALA A 134 6.49 -19.32 -2.81
CA ALA A 134 6.29 -19.97 -1.53
C ALA A 134 5.15 -21.01 -1.53
N THR A 135 4.14 -20.85 -2.39
CA THR A 135 2.96 -21.72 -2.40
C THR A 135 2.43 -21.99 -3.81
N THR A 136 1.41 -22.84 -3.94
CA THR A 136 0.83 -23.17 -5.25
C THR A 136 -0.28 -22.22 -5.63
N LYS A 137 -0.46 -22.00 -6.95
CA LYS A 137 -1.57 -21.21 -7.48
C LYS A 137 -2.94 -21.66 -6.96
N VAL A 138 -3.16 -22.97 -6.84
CA VAL A 138 -4.42 -23.53 -6.30
C VAL A 138 -4.68 -23.06 -4.86
N LYS A 139 -3.65 -23.05 -4.01
CA LYS A 139 -3.78 -22.56 -2.63
C LYS A 139 -4.03 -21.05 -2.60
N ILE A 140 -3.34 -20.30 -3.46
CA ILE A 140 -3.53 -18.85 -3.59
C ILE A 140 -4.98 -18.54 -4.02
N ASP A 141 -5.52 -19.25 -5.01
CA ASP A 141 -6.88 -19.03 -5.49
C ASP A 141 -7.93 -19.40 -4.42
N ALA A 142 -7.70 -20.47 -3.64
CA ALA A 142 -8.56 -20.81 -2.51
C ALA A 142 -8.54 -19.74 -1.40
N ILE A 143 -7.37 -19.14 -1.11
CA ILE A 143 -7.28 -18.02 -0.16
C ILE A 143 -8.09 -16.83 -0.68
N LYS A 144 -8.01 -16.50 -1.98
CA LYS A 144 -8.77 -15.40 -2.59
C LYS A 144 -10.27 -15.56 -2.43
N GLU A 145 -10.79 -16.76 -2.65
CA GLU A 145 -12.21 -17.05 -2.48
C GLU A 145 -12.64 -16.80 -1.03
N ARG A 146 -11.84 -17.22 -0.05
CA ARG A 146 -12.15 -17.00 1.37
C ARG A 146 -12.14 -15.54 1.78
N ILE A 147 -11.23 -14.74 1.23
CA ILE A 147 -11.13 -13.31 1.56
C ILE A 147 -11.99 -12.43 0.62
N GLN A 148 -12.74 -13.00 -0.32
CA GLN A 148 -13.45 -12.24 -1.35
C GLN A 148 -14.51 -11.30 -0.75
N GLU A 149 -15.29 -11.75 0.23
CA GLU A 149 -16.31 -10.92 0.88
C GLU A 149 -15.71 -9.70 1.57
N ILE A 150 -14.58 -9.90 2.28
CA ILE A 150 -13.83 -8.81 2.93
C ILE A 150 -13.35 -7.81 1.88
N ARG A 151 -12.88 -8.30 0.72
CA ARG A 151 -12.40 -7.44 -0.37
C ARG A 151 -13.50 -6.60 -1.00
N GLU A 152 -14.67 -7.17 -1.26
CA GLU A 152 -15.78 -6.41 -1.84
C GLU A 152 -16.31 -5.34 -0.88
N LEU A 153 -16.35 -5.64 0.42
CA LEU A 153 -16.71 -4.66 1.45
C LEU A 153 -15.72 -3.49 1.49
N ARG A 154 -14.41 -3.78 1.56
CA ARG A 154 -13.37 -2.73 1.54
C ARG A 154 -13.37 -1.93 0.24
N LYS A 155 -13.64 -2.58 -0.90
CA LYS A 155 -13.74 -1.90 -2.19
C LYS A 155 -14.82 -0.83 -2.17
N ALA A 156 -16.02 -1.16 -1.70
CA ALA A 156 -17.12 -0.19 -1.60
C ALA A 156 -16.79 0.98 -0.66
N GLU A 157 -16.13 0.68 0.48
CA GLU A 157 -15.67 1.71 1.41
C GLU A 157 -14.63 2.64 0.78
N ILE A 158 -13.65 2.08 0.07
CA ILE A 158 -12.61 2.86 -0.62
C ILE A 158 -13.22 3.72 -1.74
N GLU A 159 -14.14 3.16 -2.54
CA GLU A 159 -14.84 3.93 -3.57
C GLU A 159 -15.61 5.11 -2.97
N SER A 160 -16.28 4.91 -1.83
CA SER A 160 -16.96 5.99 -1.10
C SER A 160 -15.97 7.06 -0.62
N ARG A 161 -14.90 6.65 0.08
CA ARG A 161 -13.87 7.57 0.59
C ARG A 161 -13.22 8.39 -0.53
N LEU A 162 -12.92 7.75 -1.67
CA LEU A 162 -12.33 8.44 -2.82
C LEU A 162 -13.27 9.51 -3.41
N GLU A 163 -14.57 9.23 -3.49
CA GLU A 163 -15.53 10.23 -3.97
C GLU A 163 -15.68 11.38 -2.95
N ASP A 164 -15.74 11.08 -1.65
CA ASP A 164 -15.81 12.10 -0.60
C ASP A 164 -14.57 13.02 -0.60
N MET A 165 -13.37 12.44 -0.77
CA MET A 165 -12.10 13.18 -0.86
C MET A 165 -12.07 14.08 -2.10
N LYS A 166 -12.49 13.53 -3.25
CA LYS A 166 -12.57 14.26 -4.51
C LYS A 166 -13.55 15.42 -4.41
N ASP A 167 -14.68 15.21 -3.77
CA ASP A 167 -15.71 16.22 -3.55
C ASP A 167 -15.20 17.32 -2.63
N THR A 168 -14.56 16.95 -1.53
CA THR A 168 -13.91 17.89 -0.61
C THR A 168 -12.88 18.74 -1.35
N MET A 169 -12.01 18.14 -2.17
CA MET A 169 -11.03 18.85 -2.98
C MET A 169 -11.68 19.82 -3.96
N TYR A 170 -12.73 19.40 -4.68
CA TYR A 170 -13.45 20.28 -5.60
C TYR A 170 -14.11 21.46 -4.89
N MET A 171 -14.75 21.21 -3.75
CA MET A 171 -15.41 22.25 -2.97
C MET A 171 -14.43 23.27 -2.42
N ARG A 172 -13.27 22.82 -1.91
CA ARG A 172 -12.19 23.72 -1.49
C ARG A 172 -11.70 24.59 -2.65
N ARG A 173 -11.49 24.01 -3.84
CA ARG A 173 -11.06 24.78 -5.03
C ARG A 173 -12.10 25.80 -5.49
N ILE A 174 -13.39 25.46 -5.44
CA ILE A 174 -14.49 26.37 -5.79
C ILE A 174 -14.51 27.54 -4.79
N SER A 175 -14.49 27.25 -3.50
CA SER A 175 -14.53 28.26 -2.43
C SER A 175 -13.37 29.24 -2.53
N SER A 176 -12.13 28.77 -2.67
CA SER A 176 -10.97 29.65 -2.83
C SER A 176 -11.06 30.56 -4.06
N LEU A 177 -11.68 30.10 -5.15
CA LEU A 177 -11.87 30.92 -6.35
C LEU A 177 -13.01 31.93 -6.19
N LEU A 178 -14.08 31.58 -5.46
CA LEU A 178 -15.18 32.50 -5.17
C LEU A 178 -14.73 33.62 -4.23
N GLU A 179 -13.95 33.28 -3.21
CA GLU A 179 -13.31 34.24 -2.29
C GLU A 179 -12.41 35.21 -3.05
N ALA A 180 -11.52 34.70 -3.92
CA ALA A 180 -10.65 35.52 -4.77
C ALA A 180 -11.40 36.43 -5.75
N LEU A 181 -12.60 36.02 -6.18
CA LEU A 181 -13.45 36.82 -7.06
C LEU A 181 -14.34 37.81 -6.29
N GLY A 182 -14.29 37.82 -4.96
CA GLY A 182 -15.17 38.62 -4.12
C GLY A 182 -16.66 38.26 -4.30
N LEU A 183 -16.96 37.04 -4.74
CA LEU A 183 -18.32 36.53 -4.89
C LEU A 183 -18.80 35.99 -3.53
N GLU A 184 -20.11 36.10 -3.25
CA GLU A 184 -20.70 35.52 -2.04
C GLU A 184 -20.58 33.98 -2.07
N ASP A 185 -19.51 33.47 -1.45
CA ASP A 185 -19.14 32.06 -1.41
C ASP A 185 -20.25 31.19 -0.80
N GLN A 186 -20.96 31.72 0.20
CA GLN A 186 -21.93 30.95 0.99
C GLN A 186 -23.13 30.43 0.19
N ASP A 187 -23.72 31.23 -0.71
CA ASP A 187 -24.91 30.84 -1.49
C ASP A 187 -24.59 29.75 -2.53
N ILE A 188 -23.47 29.88 -3.23
CA ILE A 188 -23.03 28.88 -4.22
C ILE A 188 -22.62 27.58 -3.51
N MET A 189 -21.85 27.68 -2.43
CA MET A 189 -21.38 26.51 -1.68
C MET A 189 -22.53 25.75 -1.03
N GLU A 190 -23.53 26.44 -0.48
CA GLU A 190 -24.71 25.82 0.11
C GLU A 190 -25.58 25.12 -0.95
N LYS A 191 -25.79 25.76 -2.11
CA LYS A 191 -26.50 25.15 -3.25
C LYS A 191 -25.81 23.90 -3.76
N VAL A 192 -24.48 23.92 -3.85
CA VAL A 192 -23.72 22.72 -4.28
C VAL A 192 -23.80 21.62 -3.23
N LYS A 193 -23.69 21.95 -1.94
CA LYS A 193 -23.77 20.98 -0.84
C LYS A 193 -25.16 20.33 -0.73
N ASN A 194 -26.21 21.10 -0.96
CA ASN A 194 -27.60 20.62 -0.89
C ASN A 194 -28.07 19.93 -2.19
N GLY A 195 -27.23 19.90 -3.23
CA GLY A 195 -27.56 19.29 -4.53
C GLY A 195 -28.49 20.13 -5.40
N GLU A 196 -28.73 21.39 -5.03
CA GLU A 196 -29.50 22.37 -5.82
C GLU A 196 -28.69 22.91 -7.00
N MET A 197 -27.36 22.81 -6.93
CA MET A 197 -26.42 23.16 -7.98
C MET A 197 -25.38 22.04 -8.16
N THR A 198 -25.04 21.74 -9.40
CA THR A 198 -23.96 20.81 -9.75
C THR A 198 -22.60 21.50 -9.68
N LYS A 199 -21.54 20.71 -9.45
CA LYS A 199 -20.15 21.21 -9.46
C LYS A 199 -19.77 21.84 -10.80
N GLU A 200 -20.33 21.33 -11.89
CA GLU A 200 -20.19 21.86 -13.25
C GLU A 200 -20.82 23.24 -13.39
N GLU A 201 -22.02 23.46 -12.84
CA GLU A 201 -22.68 24.76 -12.85
C GLU A 201 -21.89 25.79 -12.05
N ALA A 202 -21.40 25.43 -10.86
CA ALA A 202 -20.52 26.31 -10.07
C ALA A 202 -19.23 26.68 -10.85
N LYS A 203 -18.63 25.72 -11.57
CA LYS A 203 -17.46 25.98 -12.43
C LYS A 203 -17.78 26.94 -13.58
N GLU A 204 -18.93 26.82 -14.21
CA GLU A 204 -19.33 27.73 -15.29
C GLU A 204 -19.61 29.14 -14.77
N ILE A 205 -20.16 29.30 -13.55
CA ILE A 205 -20.31 30.60 -12.90
C ILE A 205 -18.94 31.26 -12.69
N ILE A 206 -17.99 30.54 -12.09
CA ILE A 206 -16.62 31.04 -11.87
C ILE A 206 -15.96 31.40 -13.20
N LYS A 207 -16.06 30.53 -14.21
CA LYS A 207 -15.46 30.77 -15.52
C LYS A 207 -16.03 32.02 -16.20
N LYS A 208 -17.34 32.24 -16.09
CA LYS A 208 -18.00 33.44 -16.59
C LYS A 208 -17.49 34.69 -15.88
N ALA A 209 -17.45 34.67 -14.54
CA ALA A 209 -16.92 35.78 -13.75
C ALA A 209 -15.47 36.12 -14.14
N ILE A 210 -14.59 35.12 -14.28
CA ILE A 210 -13.21 35.31 -14.73
C ILE A 210 -13.16 35.90 -16.15
N SER A 211 -14.03 35.47 -17.05
CA SER A 211 -14.03 35.95 -18.44
C SER A 211 -14.37 37.44 -18.56
N GLU A 212 -15.19 37.95 -17.64
CA GLU A 212 -15.63 39.35 -17.56
C GLU A 212 -14.58 40.28 -16.94
N LEU A 213 -13.53 39.73 -16.32
CA LEU A 213 -12.41 40.51 -15.78
C LEU A 213 -11.51 41.10 -16.88
N THR A 214 -11.02 42.30 -16.61
CA THR A 214 -9.95 42.96 -17.38
C THR A 214 -8.62 42.20 -17.25
N PRO A 215 -7.65 42.40 -18.18
CA PRO A 215 -6.31 41.82 -18.05
C PRO A 215 -5.64 42.13 -16.71
N GLU A 216 -5.78 43.37 -16.21
CA GLU A 216 -5.21 43.81 -14.94
C GLU A 216 -5.85 43.06 -13.75
N GLN A 217 -7.18 42.95 -13.73
CA GLN A 217 -7.90 42.19 -12.69
C GLN A 217 -7.60 40.68 -12.73
N LYS A 218 -7.30 40.12 -13.91
CA LYS A 218 -6.90 38.72 -14.05
C LYS A 218 -5.52 38.47 -13.44
N GLU A 219 -4.59 39.40 -13.59
CA GLU A 219 -3.27 39.31 -12.94
C GLU A 219 -3.38 39.51 -11.42
N GLU A 220 -4.24 40.42 -10.95
CA GLU A 220 -4.56 40.58 -9.52
C GLU A 220 -5.15 39.30 -8.92
N LEU A 221 -6.19 38.75 -9.54
CA LEU A 221 -6.80 37.47 -9.16
C LEU A 221 -5.76 36.34 -9.09
N LYS A 222 -4.87 36.27 -10.07
CA LYS A 222 -3.81 35.26 -10.11
C LYS A 222 -2.82 35.42 -8.95
N SER A 223 -2.51 36.66 -8.56
CA SER A 223 -1.67 36.96 -7.41
C SER A 223 -2.36 36.55 -6.10
N GLU A 224 -3.63 36.90 -5.93
CA GLU A 224 -4.41 36.53 -4.74
C GLU A 224 -4.54 35.01 -4.59
N VAL A 225 -4.92 34.31 -5.66
CA VAL A 225 -4.98 32.84 -5.68
C VAL A 225 -3.62 32.23 -5.36
N LYS A 226 -2.53 32.82 -5.84
CA LYS A 226 -1.18 32.35 -5.51
C LYS A 226 -0.87 32.52 -4.02
N GLU A 227 -1.21 33.67 -3.44
CA GLU A 227 -0.99 33.95 -2.01
C GLU A 227 -1.83 33.03 -1.11
N MET A 228 -3.11 32.86 -1.41
CA MET A 228 -3.98 31.89 -0.71
C MET A 228 -3.43 30.47 -0.81
N ASN A 229 -2.96 30.06 -1.99
CA ASN A 229 -2.37 28.72 -2.15
C ASN A 229 -1.10 28.55 -1.30
N GLU A 230 -0.28 29.58 -1.17
CA GLU A 230 0.92 29.53 -0.33
C GLU A 230 0.53 29.40 1.15
N GLN A 231 -0.45 30.19 1.61
CA GLN A 231 -0.95 30.10 2.98
C GLN A 231 -1.51 28.71 3.31
N VAL A 232 -2.29 28.12 2.40
CA VAL A 232 -2.80 26.75 2.57
C VAL A 232 -1.67 25.72 2.58
N ARG A 233 -0.59 25.93 1.81
CA ARG A 233 0.60 25.05 1.87
C ARG A 233 1.30 25.14 3.22
N GLU A 234 1.45 26.34 3.78
CA GLU A 234 2.06 26.53 5.10
C GLU A 234 1.22 25.84 6.20
N ASP A 235 -0.11 26.00 6.17
CA ASP A 235 -1.01 25.34 7.11
C ASP A 235 -0.95 23.80 7.01
N MET A 236 -0.91 23.27 5.79
CA MET A 236 -0.72 21.83 5.57
C MET A 236 0.66 21.36 6.04
N ALA A 237 1.70 22.16 5.81
CA ALA A 237 3.05 21.87 6.28
C ALA A 237 3.13 21.79 7.79
N ALA A 238 2.47 22.71 8.50
CA ALA A 238 2.38 22.67 9.95
C ALA A 238 1.70 21.37 10.42
N LYS A 239 0.51 21.05 9.89
CA LYS A 239 -0.24 19.84 10.29
C LYS A 239 0.53 18.55 10.01
N ARG A 240 1.14 18.43 8.82
CA ARG A 240 1.89 17.23 8.45
C ARG A 240 3.26 17.15 9.14
N SER A 241 3.87 18.27 9.53
CA SER A 241 5.08 18.30 10.37
C SER A 241 4.79 17.81 11.80
N GLU A 242 3.69 18.26 12.40
CA GLU A 242 3.22 17.76 13.70
C GLU A 242 2.94 16.26 13.65
N PHE A 243 2.26 15.80 12.59
CA PHE A 243 2.05 14.39 12.35
C PHE A 243 3.38 13.63 12.24
N LYS A 244 4.32 14.10 11.41
CA LYS A 244 5.65 13.50 11.24
C LYS A 244 6.42 13.38 12.55
N ALA A 245 6.38 14.41 13.41
CA ALA A 245 7.00 14.37 14.73
C ALA A 245 6.35 13.33 15.63
N SER A 246 5.02 13.21 15.61
CA SER A 246 4.29 12.20 16.38
C SER A 246 4.50 10.76 15.88
N MET A 247 4.86 10.59 14.60
CA MET A 247 5.08 9.27 13.98
C MET A 247 6.49 8.75 14.16
N GLN A 248 7.47 9.59 14.52
CA GLN A 248 8.85 9.15 14.70
C GLN A 248 9.00 8.10 15.82
N GLU A 249 8.18 8.22 16.87
CA GLU A 249 8.13 7.25 17.97
C GLU A 249 7.47 5.93 17.54
N LYS A 250 6.36 6.01 16.79
CA LYS A 250 5.66 4.84 16.24
C LYS A 250 6.49 4.06 15.24
N ARG A 251 7.34 4.74 14.47
CA ARG A 251 8.24 4.11 13.51
C ARG A 251 9.27 3.19 14.18
N GLU A 252 9.87 3.65 15.28
CA GLU A 252 10.77 2.81 16.08
C GLU A 252 9.99 1.71 16.80
N GLU A 253 8.76 1.98 17.24
CA GLU A 253 7.88 0.97 17.83
C GLU A 253 7.57 -0.16 16.82
N ILE A 254 7.12 0.16 15.61
CA ILE A 254 6.81 -0.82 14.54
C ILE A 254 8.05 -1.62 14.18
N LYS A 255 9.19 -0.96 14.02
CA LYS A 255 10.47 -1.61 13.75
C LYS A 255 10.89 -2.54 14.89
N SER A 256 10.67 -2.12 16.15
CA SER A 256 10.99 -2.94 17.33
C SER A 256 10.04 -4.13 17.49
N LEU A 257 8.73 -3.94 17.24
CA LEU A 257 7.72 -5.00 17.27
C LEU A 257 8.00 -6.05 16.20
N PHE A 258 8.41 -5.61 15.01
CA PHE A 258 8.88 -6.50 13.96
C PHE A 258 10.12 -7.29 14.40
N GLN A 259 11.15 -6.61 14.90
CA GLN A 259 12.36 -7.29 15.40
C GLN A 259 12.04 -8.28 16.53
N ALA A 260 11.11 -7.93 17.42
CA ALA A 260 10.68 -8.79 18.52
C ALA A 260 9.91 -10.02 18.02
N ARG A 261 8.94 -9.84 17.12
CA ARG A 261 8.21 -10.97 16.48
C ARG A 261 9.15 -11.88 15.69
N PHE A 262 10.14 -11.30 15.01
CA PHE A 262 11.19 -12.05 14.31
C PHE A 262 12.02 -12.87 15.29
N ALA A 263 12.47 -12.27 16.39
CA ALA A 263 13.25 -12.96 17.40
C ALA A 263 12.45 -14.12 18.03
N GLU A 264 11.17 -13.90 18.35
CA GLU A 264 10.29 -14.91 18.94
C GLU A 264 10.06 -16.10 18.00
N ARG A 265 9.77 -15.84 16.72
CA ARG A 265 9.58 -16.91 15.73
C ARG A 265 10.87 -17.67 15.43
N ARG A 266 12.00 -16.97 15.35
CA ARG A 266 13.31 -17.63 15.19
C ARG A 266 13.62 -18.56 16.36
N ALA A 267 13.34 -18.13 17.58
CA ALA A 267 13.49 -18.97 18.76
C ALA A 267 12.56 -20.20 18.72
N ALA A 268 11.30 -20.02 18.30
CA ALA A 268 10.36 -21.12 18.13
C ALA A 268 10.79 -22.12 17.04
N PHE A 269 11.36 -21.64 15.94
CA PHE A 269 11.91 -22.47 14.87
C PHE A 269 13.13 -23.26 15.33
N GLU A 270 14.09 -22.61 15.99
CA GLU A 270 15.28 -23.26 16.55
C GLU A 270 14.89 -24.36 17.54
N ALA A 271 13.86 -24.11 18.38
CA ALA A 271 13.31 -25.11 19.29
C ALA A 271 12.74 -26.33 18.55
N ARG A 272 11.89 -26.11 17.53
CA ARG A 272 11.33 -27.19 16.70
C ARG A 272 12.40 -28.00 15.97
N MET A 273 13.43 -27.33 15.43
CA MET A 273 14.53 -27.99 14.75
C MET A 273 15.39 -28.82 15.70
N SER A 274 15.64 -28.30 16.91
CA SER A 274 16.33 -29.04 17.97
C SER A 274 15.55 -30.29 18.37
N GLU A 275 14.24 -30.17 18.59
CA GLU A 275 13.36 -31.30 18.92
C GLU A 275 13.37 -32.35 17.81
N ARG A 276 13.26 -31.92 16.55
CA ARG A 276 13.30 -32.81 15.39
C ARG A 276 14.65 -33.52 15.24
N LYS A 277 15.76 -32.82 15.53
CA LYS A 277 17.10 -33.40 15.53
C LYS A 277 17.26 -34.46 16.62
N ASN A 278 16.77 -34.17 17.83
CA ASN A 278 16.80 -35.12 18.94
C ASN A 278 15.99 -36.38 18.63
N ASN A 279 14.76 -36.22 18.13
CA ASN A 279 13.92 -37.35 17.70
C ASN A 279 14.55 -38.18 16.59
N MET A 280 15.25 -37.53 15.65
CA MET A 280 15.95 -38.24 14.57
C MET A 280 17.18 -38.98 15.08
N GLN A 281 17.91 -38.39 16.04
CA GLN A 281 19.07 -39.02 16.66
C GLN A 281 18.67 -40.23 17.51
N GLU A 282 17.56 -40.14 18.24
CA GLU A 282 16.98 -41.27 18.97
C GLU A 282 16.57 -42.40 18.02
N ARG A 283 15.86 -42.08 16.93
CA ARG A 283 15.52 -43.05 15.88
C ARG A 283 16.74 -43.71 15.24
N LEU A 284 17.82 -42.96 15.03
CA LEU A 284 19.08 -43.49 14.50
C LEU A 284 19.76 -44.43 15.51
N SER A 285 19.75 -44.08 16.80
CA SER A 285 20.27 -44.96 17.86
C SER A 285 19.48 -46.27 17.93
N GLU A 286 18.15 -46.20 17.95
CA GLU A 286 17.30 -47.39 17.92
C GLU A 286 17.55 -48.26 16.68
N PHE A 287 17.75 -47.62 15.52
CA PHE A 287 18.07 -48.34 14.29
C PHE A 287 19.43 -49.04 14.37
N GLN A 288 20.44 -48.37 14.91
CA GLN A 288 21.77 -48.95 15.14
C GLN A 288 21.71 -50.15 16.10
N ASP A 289 20.95 -50.03 17.19
CA ASP A 289 20.76 -51.12 18.16
C ASP A 289 20.06 -52.33 17.52
N ARG A 290 18.99 -52.10 16.75
CA ARG A 290 18.31 -53.18 16.00
C ARG A 290 19.22 -53.84 14.97
N MET A 291 20.09 -53.07 14.31
CA MET A 291 21.08 -53.60 13.36
C MET A 291 22.14 -54.44 14.06
N LYS A 292 22.64 -54.00 15.22
CA LYS A 292 23.60 -54.73 16.04
C LYS A 292 23.01 -56.06 16.53
N GLU A 293 21.78 -56.03 17.05
CA GLU A 293 21.06 -57.24 17.48
C GLU A 293 20.86 -58.24 16.33
N ARG A 294 20.56 -57.74 15.11
CA ARG A 294 20.45 -58.57 13.90
C ARG A 294 21.79 -59.19 13.50
N LEU A 295 22.89 -58.46 13.60
CA LEU A 295 24.23 -58.97 13.31
C LEU A 295 24.67 -60.03 14.31
N ASP A 296 24.42 -59.81 15.60
CA ASP A 296 24.74 -60.78 16.67
C ASP A 296 23.93 -62.08 16.49
N LYS A 297 22.63 -61.98 16.20
CA LYS A 297 21.77 -63.13 15.87
C LYS A 297 22.23 -63.86 14.61
N ALA A 298 22.73 -63.15 13.59
CA ALA A 298 23.27 -63.77 12.38
C ALA A 298 24.61 -64.48 12.64
N GLY A 299 25.47 -63.92 13.50
CA GLY A 299 26.72 -64.53 13.96
C GLY A 299 26.47 -65.83 14.73
N GLN A 300 25.53 -65.82 15.68
CA GLN A 300 25.12 -67.01 16.44
C GLN A 300 24.53 -68.11 15.53
N ARG A 301 23.76 -67.74 14.50
CA ARG A 301 23.23 -68.68 13.51
C ARG A 301 24.33 -69.32 12.64
N ARG A 302 25.43 -68.61 12.37
CA ARG A 302 26.58 -69.15 11.63
C ARG A 302 27.43 -70.09 12.49
N SER A 303 27.67 -69.75 13.76
CA SER A 303 28.36 -70.61 14.74
C SER A 303 27.60 -71.93 14.98
N ASN A 304 26.29 -71.88 15.22
CA ASN A 304 25.47 -73.09 15.39
C ASN A 304 25.38 -73.98 14.13
N LYS A 305 25.65 -73.43 12.95
CA LYS A 305 25.68 -74.19 11.69
C LYS A 305 27.04 -74.86 11.45
N THR A 306 28.12 -74.31 11.99
CA THR A 306 29.47 -74.89 11.90
C THR A 306 29.64 -76.05 12.88
N ASP A 307 29.01 -76.00 14.07
CA ASP A 307 29.01 -77.09 15.05
C ASP A 307 28.12 -78.29 14.66
N ARG A 308 27.20 -78.13 13.70
CA ARG A 308 26.35 -79.23 13.20
C ARG A 308 26.94 -79.99 12.01
N THR A 309 28.08 -79.56 11.49
CA THR A 309 28.76 -80.17 10.33
C THR A 309 30.10 -80.82 10.66
N ASN A 310 30.47 -80.90 11.94
CA ASN A 310 31.58 -81.71 12.46
C ASN A 310 31.05 -82.97 13.13
#